data_AF-A0A916ARW1-F1
#
_entry.id   AF-A0A916ARW1-F1
#
_cell.length_a   1.000
_cell.length_b   1.000
_cell.length_c   1.000
_cell.angle_alpha   90.00
_cell.angle_beta   90.00
_cell.angle_gamma   90.00
#
_symmetry.space_group_name_H-M   'P 1'
#
loop_
_entity.id
_entity.type
_entity.pdbx_description
1 polymer ?
#
loop_
_entity_poly.entity_id
_entity_poly.type
_entity_poly.pdbx_seq_one_letter_code
_entity_poly.pdbx_strand_id
1 'polypeptide(L)'
;MTDADIELQHIWLEVQTERWQNLSRFLFSYYCYQHNLVTKSNKVSWETARANLPVSSSIQTRKNAIIEPLIPEDAVIGLLKTIHKDGDMTLEAMQKTLNDFLHYVVISKSEKVLLKPNMPANWYQHDHKPVMARFEQAGITIQGK
;
A
#
# COMPACT_ATOMS: atom_id res chain seq x y z
N MET A 1 19.47 -2.23 11.91
CA MET A 1 18.43 -3.07 11.28
C MET A 1 17.16 -2.83 12.07
N THR A 2 16.21 -2.16 11.45
CA THR A 2 14.88 -1.82 11.98
C THR A 2 13.88 -2.93 11.66
N ASP A 3 12.70 -2.94 12.29
CA ASP A 3 11.65 -3.90 11.92
C ASP A 3 11.18 -3.71 10.47
N ALA A 4 11.22 -2.48 9.95
CA ALA A 4 10.97 -2.22 8.52
C ALA A 4 12.01 -2.92 7.64
N ASP A 5 13.29 -2.92 8.03
CA ASP A 5 14.34 -3.64 7.31
C ASP A 5 14.08 -5.16 7.34
N ILE A 6 13.61 -5.70 8.46
CA ILE A 6 13.28 -7.13 8.60
C ILE A 6 12.12 -7.50 7.66
N GLU A 7 11.03 -6.74 7.65
CA GLU A 7 9.92 -7.01 6.74
C GLU A 7 10.31 -6.83 5.27
N LEU A 8 11.18 -5.86 4.96
CA LEU A 8 11.74 -5.72 3.62
C LEU A 8 12.53 -6.97 3.20
N GLN A 9 13.29 -7.59 4.11
CA GLN A 9 13.98 -8.85 3.84
C GLN A 9 13.01 -10.02 3.64
N HIS A 10 11.91 -10.10 4.39
CA HIS A 10 10.87 -11.11 4.13
C HIS A 10 10.26 -10.95 2.74
N ILE A 11 9.89 -9.73 2.36
CA ILE A 11 9.39 -9.42 1.02
C ILE A 11 10.44 -9.82 -0.04
N TRP A 12 11.71 -9.46 0.18
CA TRP A 12 12.80 -9.82 -0.72
C TRP A 12 12.92 -11.32 -0.92
N LEU A 13 12.90 -12.11 0.15
CA LEU A 13 12.96 -13.58 0.07
C LEU A 13 11.80 -14.19 -0.73
N GLU A 14 10.58 -13.71 -0.52
CA GLU A 14 9.42 -14.18 -1.28
C GLU A 14 9.50 -13.75 -2.76
N VAL A 15 10.01 -12.56 -3.07
CA VAL A 15 10.27 -12.11 -4.46
C VAL A 15 11.32 -12.99 -5.14
N GLN A 16 12.45 -13.25 -4.49
CA GLN A 16 13.54 -14.08 -5.03
C GLN A 16 13.14 -15.53 -5.28
N THR A 17 12.13 -16.01 -4.55
CA THR A 17 11.59 -17.37 -4.70
C THR A 17 10.27 -17.39 -5.47
N GLU A 18 9.90 -16.27 -6.11
CA GLU A 18 8.68 -16.12 -6.91
C GLU A 18 7.38 -16.51 -6.18
N ARG A 19 7.37 -16.40 -4.85
CA ARG A 19 6.21 -16.69 -3.99
C ARG A 19 5.29 -15.48 -3.83
N TRP A 20 4.87 -14.92 -4.96
CA TRP A 20 4.13 -13.66 -5.05
C TRP A 20 2.87 -13.60 -4.18
N GLN A 21 2.15 -14.72 -4.05
CA GLN A 21 0.94 -14.85 -3.24
C GLN A 21 1.15 -14.61 -1.74
N ASN A 22 2.40 -14.68 -1.26
CA ASN A 22 2.73 -14.46 0.14
C ASN A 22 3.07 -13.00 0.46
N LEU A 23 3.32 -12.16 -0.54
CA LEU A 23 3.82 -10.80 -0.32
C LEU A 23 2.86 -9.94 0.50
N SER A 24 1.55 -10.05 0.26
CA SER A 24 0.51 -9.30 0.98
C SER A 24 0.57 -9.47 2.51
N ARG A 25 1.15 -10.57 3.01
CA ARG A 25 1.35 -10.80 4.45
C ARG A 25 2.28 -9.78 5.10
N PHE A 26 3.20 -9.21 4.33
CA PHE A 26 4.28 -8.36 4.81
C PHE A 26 4.10 -6.89 4.42
N LEU A 27 3.37 -6.60 3.34
CA LEU A 27 3.22 -5.23 2.79
C LEU A 27 2.71 -4.24 3.84
N PHE A 28 1.58 -4.54 4.48
CA PHE A 28 1.01 -3.64 5.48
C PHE A 28 1.93 -3.44 6.69
N SER A 29 2.55 -4.52 7.18
CA SER A 29 3.49 -4.46 8.31
C SER A 29 4.71 -3.61 7.96
N TYR A 30 5.30 -3.83 6.79
CA TYR A 30 6.42 -3.04 6.27
C TYR A 30 6.09 -1.55 6.24
N TYR A 31 4.95 -1.18 5.64
CA TYR A 31 4.49 0.20 5.60
C TYR A 31 4.29 0.79 7.00
N CYS A 32 3.67 0.02 7.90
CA CYS A 32 3.45 0.47 9.27
C CYS A 32 4.76 0.77 10.01
N TYR A 33 5.77 -0.10 9.90
CA TYR A 33 7.06 0.15 10.53
C TYR A 33 7.78 1.34 9.92
N GLN A 34 7.77 1.46 8.58
CA GLN A 34 8.43 2.57 7.87
C GLN A 34 7.84 3.95 8.26
N HIS A 35 6.53 3.99 8.52
CA HIS A 35 5.81 5.22 8.87
C HIS A 35 5.53 5.39 10.37
N ASN A 36 6.17 4.58 11.24
CA ASN A 36 5.96 4.61 12.70
C ASN A 36 4.47 4.44 13.13
N LEU A 37 3.69 3.69 12.36
CA LEU A 37 2.27 3.39 12.63
C LEU A 37 2.12 2.16 13.53
N VAL A 38 2.87 2.15 14.63
CA VAL A 38 2.99 1.03 15.57
C VAL A 38 2.52 1.42 16.96
N THR A 39 2.14 0.43 17.77
CA THR A 39 1.83 0.66 19.19
C THR A 39 3.07 1.14 19.95
N LYS A 40 2.86 1.62 21.19
CA LYS A 40 3.97 1.92 22.13
C LYS A 40 4.88 0.73 22.40
N SER A 41 4.38 -0.50 22.19
CA SER A 41 5.14 -1.75 22.30
C SER A 41 5.74 -2.20 20.95
N ASN A 42 5.81 -1.30 19.97
CA ASN A 42 6.38 -1.53 18.64
C ASN A 42 5.71 -2.69 17.87
N LYS A 43 4.40 -2.87 18.04
CA LYS A 43 3.61 -3.86 17.29
C LYS A 43 2.77 -3.17 16.23
N VAL A 44 2.69 -3.75 15.04
CA VAL A 44 1.75 -3.33 14.00
C VAL A 44 0.32 -3.47 14.53
N SER A 45 -0.45 -2.39 14.46
CA SER A 45 -1.85 -2.36 14.89
C SER A 45 -2.70 -1.59 13.89
N TRP A 46 -3.75 -2.25 13.40
CA TRP A 46 -4.76 -1.64 12.52
C TRP A 46 -5.46 -0.45 13.19
N GLU A 47 -5.61 -0.47 14.51
CA GLU A 47 -6.21 0.66 15.25
C GLU A 47 -5.30 1.88 15.23
N THR A 48 -4.00 1.68 15.52
CA THR A 48 -3.02 2.76 15.47
C THR A 48 -2.88 3.32 14.05
N ALA A 49 -2.77 2.44 13.05
CA ALA A 49 -2.71 2.87 11.66
C ALA A 49 -3.95 3.67 11.26
N ARG A 50 -5.16 3.16 11.55
CA ARG A 50 -6.41 3.87 11.25
C ARG A 50 -6.52 5.22 11.95
N ALA A 51 -5.96 5.37 13.15
CA ALA A 51 -5.98 6.64 13.87
C ALA A 51 -5.05 7.71 13.26
N ASN A 52 -3.95 7.31 12.62
CA ASN A 52 -2.88 8.21 12.17
C ASN A 52 -2.78 8.38 10.65
N LEU A 53 -3.30 7.44 9.88
CA LEU A 53 -3.29 7.50 8.41
C LEU A 53 -4.10 8.70 7.87
N PRO A 54 -3.76 9.19 6.66
CA PRO A 54 -4.60 10.13 5.93
C PRO A 54 -6.01 9.58 5.75
N VAL A 55 -7.01 10.45 5.81
CA VAL A 55 -8.42 10.05 5.90
C VAL A 55 -9.26 10.75 4.83
N SER A 56 -10.29 10.08 4.31
CA SER A 56 -11.23 10.72 3.39
C SER A 56 -11.91 11.94 4.03
N SER A 57 -12.13 12.98 3.23
CA SER A 57 -12.82 14.20 3.64
C SER A 57 -14.26 13.98 4.10
N SER A 58 -14.88 12.86 3.70
CA SER A 58 -16.24 12.49 4.09
C SER A 58 -16.34 11.92 5.52
N ILE A 59 -15.22 11.53 6.13
CA ILE A 59 -15.23 10.87 7.44
C ILE A 59 -15.22 11.89 8.57
N GLN A 60 -16.30 11.87 9.35
CA GLN A 60 -16.39 12.62 10.61
C GLN A 60 -15.85 11.82 11.81
N THR A 61 -15.96 10.49 11.77
CA THR A 61 -15.50 9.60 12.85
C THR A 61 -14.80 8.36 12.31
N ARG A 62 -13.63 8.06 12.87
CA ARG A 62 -12.79 6.92 12.42
C ARG A 62 -13.24 5.57 13.00
N LYS A 63 -14.20 5.52 13.93
CA LYS A 63 -14.60 4.30 14.67
C LYS A 63 -15.02 3.14 13.77
N ASN A 64 -15.68 3.43 12.65
CA ASN A 64 -16.15 2.44 11.67
C ASN A 64 -15.46 2.54 10.30
N ALA A 65 -14.42 3.37 10.20
CA ALA A 65 -13.63 3.49 9.00
C ALA A 65 -12.72 2.27 8.82
N ILE A 66 -12.34 2.03 7.58
CA ILE A 66 -11.46 0.93 7.18
C ILE A 66 -10.18 1.51 6.58
N ILE A 67 -9.10 0.73 6.64
CA ILE A 67 -7.86 1.05 5.93
C ILE A 67 -7.97 0.44 4.54
N GLU A 68 -7.61 1.23 3.53
CA GLU A 68 -7.61 0.83 2.13
C GLU A 68 -6.30 1.27 1.48
N PRO A 69 -5.61 0.41 0.71
CA PRO A 69 -4.44 0.84 -0.04
C PRO A 69 -4.84 1.82 -1.16
N LEU A 70 -4.04 2.83 -1.47
CA LEU A 70 -4.31 3.74 -2.59
C LEU A 70 -4.27 2.98 -3.93
N ILE A 71 -3.18 2.22 -4.12
CA ILE A 71 -3.01 1.27 -5.21
C ILE A 71 -3.24 -0.13 -4.66
N PRO A 72 -4.14 -0.96 -5.25
CA PRO A 72 -4.34 -2.34 -4.82
C PRO A 72 -3.01 -3.10 -4.69
N GLU A 73 -2.86 -3.88 -3.61
CA GLU A 73 -1.62 -4.63 -3.35
C GLU A 73 -1.26 -5.55 -4.53
N ASP A 74 -2.25 -6.16 -5.19
CA ASP A 74 -2.03 -6.97 -6.39
C ASP A 74 -1.42 -6.18 -7.56
N ALA A 75 -1.74 -4.89 -7.69
CA ALA A 75 -1.15 -4.03 -8.70
C ALA A 75 0.32 -3.68 -8.34
N VAL A 76 0.62 -3.45 -7.06
CA VAL A 76 2.00 -3.26 -6.58
C VAL A 76 2.83 -4.52 -6.80
N ILE A 77 2.27 -5.71 -6.47
CA ILE A 77 2.90 -7.00 -6.76
C ILE A 77 3.13 -7.18 -8.26
N GLY A 78 2.17 -6.75 -9.09
CA GLY A 78 2.31 -6.73 -10.55
C GLY A 78 3.51 -5.91 -11.03
N LEU A 79 3.74 -4.73 -10.44
CA LEU A 79 4.92 -3.91 -10.74
C LEU A 79 6.22 -4.63 -10.37
N LEU A 80 6.27 -5.24 -9.18
CA LEU A 80 7.44 -6.01 -8.74
C LEU A 80 7.71 -7.20 -9.66
N LYS A 81 6.65 -7.91 -10.10
CA LYS A 81 6.77 -9.01 -11.08
C LYS A 81 7.38 -8.56 -12.39
N THR A 82 6.97 -7.41 -12.90
CA THR A 82 7.53 -6.85 -14.15
C THR A 82 9.02 -6.56 -14.00
N ILE A 83 9.42 -5.83 -12.94
CA ILE A 83 10.84 -5.51 -12.67
C ILE A 83 11.67 -6.80 -12.52
N HIS A 84 11.13 -7.82 -11.85
CA HIS A 84 11.80 -9.11 -11.70
C HIS A 84 11.97 -9.86 -13.03
N LYS A 85 10.91 -9.90 -13.85
CA LYS A 85 10.94 -10.52 -15.18
C LYS A 85 11.93 -9.84 -16.11
N ASP A 86 12.06 -8.52 -16.01
CA ASP A 86 12.97 -7.74 -16.86
C ASP A 86 14.44 -7.87 -16.42
N GLY A 87 14.71 -8.52 -15.28
CA GLY A 87 16.06 -8.77 -14.76
C GLY A 87 16.65 -7.61 -13.94
N ASP A 88 15.87 -6.54 -13.74
CA ASP A 88 16.31 -5.30 -13.07
C ASP A 88 16.05 -5.31 -11.55
N MET A 89 15.58 -6.43 -11.00
CA MET A 89 15.19 -6.52 -9.60
C MET A 89 16.40 -6.54 -8.66
N THR A 90 16.56 -5.45 -7.91
CA THR A 90 17.46 -5.31 -6.78
C THR A 90 16.68 -5.01 -5.50
N LEU A 91 17.31 -5.18 -4.33
CA LEU A 91 16.70 -4.81 -3.05
C LEU A 91 16.30 -3.32 -3.02
N GLU A 92 17.15 -2.46 -3.59
CA GLU A 92 16.90 -1.02 -3.69
C GLU A 92 15.74 -0.70 -4.66
N ALA A 93 15.69 -1.35 -5.82
CA ALA A 93 14.58 -1.18 -6.77
C ALA A 93 13.24 -1.64 -6.17
N MET A 94 13.24 -2.76 -5.43
CA MET A 94 12.07 -3.24 -4.70
C MET A 94 11.64 -2.22 -3.65
N GLN A 95 12.57 -1.78 -2.79
CA GLN A 95 12.28 -0.82 -1.73
C GLN A 95 11.72 0.48 -2.29
N LYS A 96 12.35 1.02 -3.35
CA LYS A 96 11.87 2.21 -4.05
C LYS A 96 10.44 2.02 -4.58
N THR A 97 10.17 0.89 -5.23
CA THR A 97 8.83 0.58 -5.76
C THR A 97 7.78 0.51 -4.65
N LEU A 98 8.10 -0.10 -3.51
CA LEU A 98 7.21 -0.13 -2.36
C LEU A 98 6.97 1.28 -1.80
N ASN A 99 8.03 2.08 -1.61
CA ASN A 99 7.90 3.44 -1.10
C ASN A 99 7.07 4.35 -2.01
N ASP A 100 7.15 4.15 -3.33
CA ASP A 100 6.45 4.98 -4.32
C ASP A 100 4.96 4.60 -4.46
N PHE A 101 4.60 3.32 -4.27
CA PHE A 101 3.27 2.81 -4.62
C PHE A 101 2.49 2.18 -3.47
N LEU A 102 3.15 1.74 -2.41
CA LEU A 102 2.52 1.14 -1.25
C LEU A 102 2.13 2.24 -0.27
N HIS A 103 0.91 2.74 -0.44
CA HIS A 103 0.34 3.76 0.45
C HIS A 103 -1.04 3.32 0.92
N TYR A 104 -1.39 3.67 2.15
CA TYR A 104 -2.67 3.34 2.75
C TYR A 104 -3.39 4.61 3.21
N VAL A 105 -4.72 4.57 3.17
CA VAL A 105 -5.60 5.65 3.61
C VAL A 105 -6.79 5.08 4.37
N VAL A 106 -7.52 5.95 5.05
CA VAL A 106 -8.71 5.59 5.82
C VAL A 106 -9.94 6.08 5.10
N ILE A 107 -10.83 5.15 4.72
CA ILE A 107 -12.10 5.43 4.05
C ILE A 107 -13.28 4.84 4.81
N SER A 108 -14.48 5.31 4.48
CA SER A 108 -15.73 4.70 4.96
C SER A 108 -16.01 3.39 4.22
N LYS A 109 -16.85 2.54 4.83
CA LYS A 109 -17.32 1.31 4.18
C LYS A 109 -18.14 1.60 2.92
N SER A 110 -18.89 2.70 2.89
CA SER A 110 -19.65 3.12 1.70
C SER A 110 -18.74 3.53 0.55
N GLU A 111 -17.67 4.28 0.82
CA GLU A 111 -16.66 4.62 -0.20
C GLU A 111 -15.95 3.39 -0.75
N LYS A 112 -15.66 2.39 0.09
CA LYS A 112 -15.04 1.14 -0.38
C LYS A 112 -15.87 0.42 -1.44
N VAL A 113 -17.19 0.53 -1.38
CA VAL A 113 -18.09 -0.07 -2.39
C VAL A 113 -17.99 0.66 -3.74
N LEU A 114 -17.61 1.94 -3.75
CA LEU A 114 -17.40 2.73 -4.97
C LEU A 114 -16.07 2.40 -5.66
N LEU A 115 -15.09 1.90 -4.90
CA LEU A 115 -13.77 1.56 -5.42
C LEU A 115 -13.82 0.25 -6.20
N LYS A 116 -13.27 0.28 -7.41
CA LYS A 116 -12.98 -0.93 -8.18
C LYS A 116 -11.83 -1.71 -7.52
N PRO A 117 -11.79 -3.05 -7.66
CA PRO A 117 -10.72 -3.87 -7.09
C PRO A 117 -9.35 -3.59 -7.73
N ASN A 118 -9.32 -3.15 -8.98
CA ASN A 118 -8.11 -2.89 -9.75
C ASN A 118 -7.89 -1.38 -9.98
N MET A 119 -6.67 -1.02 -10.41
CA MET A 119 -6.42 0.33 -10.93
C MET A 119 -7.20 0.58 -12.24
N PRO A 120 -7.49 1.84 -12.58
CA PRO A 120 -8.06 2.20 -13.87
C PRO A 120 -7.20 1.69 -15.04
N ALA A 121 -7.80 1.27 -16.15
CA ALA A 121 -7.07 0.61 -17.24
C ALA A 121 -5.93 1.48 -17.83
N ASN A 122 -6.15 2.79 -17.95
CA ASN A 122 -5.14 3.75 -18.42
C ASN A 122 -3.95 3.89 -17.47
N TRP A 123 -4.10 3.57 -16.18
CA TRP A 123 -3.02 3.63 -15.20
C TRP A 123 -1.85 2.68 -15.53
N TYR A 124 -2.17 1.52 -16.11
CA TYR A 124 -1.14 0.56 -16.53
C TYR A 124 -0.31 1.06 -17.71
N GLN A 125 -0.89 1.92 -18.56
CA GLN A 125 -0.28 2.44 -19.79
C GLN A 125 0.54 3.72 -19.58
N HIS A 126 0.28 4.47 -18.50
CA HIS A 126 1.03 5.68 -18.22
C HIS A 126 2.39 5.39 -17.57
N ASP A 127 3.41 6.16 -17.96
CA ASP A 127 4.73 6.18 -17.32
C ASP A 127 4.64 6.79 -15.92
N HIS A 128 3.97 7.95 -15.83
CA HIS A 128 3.60 8.54 -14.56
C HIS A 128 2.37 7.79 -14.04
N LYS A 129 2.56 6.91 -13.05
CA LYS A 129 1.52 6.07 -12.45
C LYS A 129 0.88 6.74 -11.22
N PRO A 130 -0.13 7.63 -11.39
CA PRO A 130 -0.66 8.41 -10.27
C PRO A 130 -1.28 7.51 -9.21
N VAL A 131 -0.85 7.69 -7.96
CA VAL A 131 -1.31 6.87 -6.82
C VAL A 131 -2.78 7.10 -6.46
N MET A 132 -3.33 8.27 -6.82
CA MET A 132 -4.71 8.67 -6.50
C MET A 132 -5.75 8.28 -7.55
N ALA A 133 -5.34 7.76 -8.71
CA ALA A 133 -6.22 7.59 -9.88
C ALA A 133 -7.52 6.82 -9.59
N ARG A 134 -7.40 5.77 -8.76
CA ARG A 134 -8.53 4.91 -8.38
C ARG A 134 -9.54 5.63 -7.49
N PHE A 135 -9.06 6.54 -6.64
CA PHE A 135 -9.87 7.32 -5.72
C PHE A 135 -10.50 8.53 -6.43
N GLU A 136 -9.74 9.20 -7.30
CA GLU A 136 -10.22 10.29 -8.16
C GLU A 136 -11.36 9.82 -9.06
N GLN A 137 -11.23 8.65 -9.70
CA GLN A 137 -12.30 8.07 -10.51
C GLN A 137 -13.58 7.77 -9.71
N ALA A 138 -13.45 7.47 -8.41
CA ALA A 138 -14.57 7.22 -7.51
C ALA A 138 -15.10 8.49 -6.82
N GLY A 139 -14.51 9.67 -7.09
CA GLY A 139 -14.89 10.93 -6.45
C GLY A 139 -14.53 11.03 -4.97
N ILE A 140 -13.54 10.25 -4.50
CA ILE A 140 -13.11 10.23 -3.10
C ILE A 140 -11.89 11.14 -2.93
N THR A 141 -11.99 12.10 -2.01
CA THR A 141 -10.90 13.04 -1.69
C THR A 141 -10.29 12.70 -0.33
N ILE A 142 -8.96 12.61 -0.25
CA ILE A 142 -8.23 12.30 0.99
C ILE A 142 -7.67 13.60 1.58
N GLN A 143 -7.91 13.84 2.87
CA GLN A 143 -7.36 14.97 3.60
C GLN A 143 -5.85 14.79 3.79
N GLY A 144 -5.08 15.85 3.53
CA GLY A 144 -3.64 15.88 3.80
C GLY A 144 -2.74 15.42 2.65
N LYS A 145 -3.26 15.39 1.42
CA LYS A 145 -2.46 15.35 0.18
C LYS A 145 -3.02 16.35 -0.82
#